data_AF-A0A351H9Y2-F1
#
_entry.id   AF-A0A351H9Y2-F1
#
_cell.length_a   1.000
_cell.length_b   1.000
_cell.length_c   1.000
_cell.angle_alpha   90.00
_cell.angle_beta   90.00
_cell.angle_gamma   90.00
#
_symmetry.space_group_name_H-M   'P 1'
#
loop_
_entity.id
_entity.type
_entity.pdbx_description
1 polymer ?
#
loop_
_entity_poly.entity_id
_entity_poly.type
_entity_poly.pdbx_seq_one_letter_code
_entity_poly.pdbx_strand_id
1 'polypeptide(L)'
;MFTKEELDEIKKSINIVEFIGRYVNLQKAGSSYRGLCPFHSDNDPSFYVHPQRGFFHCFGCGEKGDVISFYQKIESLSFSEAVKRLADHAGIVVEIDSTESEYDKYTSIMSRLADVYSRELKQGNSA
;
A
#
# COMPACT_ATOMS: atom_id res chain seq x y z
N MET A 1 15.94 3.20 9.66
CA MET A 1 15.74 2.03 8.78
C MET A 1 14.96 0.99 9.58
N PHE A 2 13.83 0.48 9.10
CA PHE A 2 13.01 -0.48 9.85
C PHE A 2 13.59 -1.90 9.75
N THR A 3 13.70 -2.58 10.89
CA THR A 3 14.04 -3.99 10.95
C THR A 3 12.86 -4.85 10.51
N LYS A 4 13.14 -6.07 10.05
CA LYS A 4 12.08 -7.00 9.66
C LYS A 4 11.21 -7.36 10.86
N GLU A 5 11.81 -7.47 12.03
CA GLU A 5 11.18 -7.80 13.29
C GLU A 5 10.14 -6.73 13.69
N GLU A 6 10.50 -5.44 13.62
CA GLU A 6 9.57 -4.33 13.87
C GLU A 6 8.39 -4.34 12.90
N LEU A 7 8.66 -4.56 11.60
CA LEU A 7 7.60 -4.62 10.58
C LEU A 7 6.67 -5.81 10.81
N ASP A 8 7.20 -6.97 11.19
CA ASP A 8 6.40 -8.15 11.49
C ASP A 8 5.59 -7.98 12.77
N GLU A 9 6.12 -7.28 13.78
CA GLU A 9 5.40 -6.93 15.01
C GLU A 9 4.22 -6.00 14.73
N ILE A 10 4.44 -4.94 13.94
CA ILE A 10 3.37 -4.02 13.50
C ILE A 10 2.29 -4.77 12.72
N LYS A 11 2.67 -5.66 11.80
CA LYS A 11 1.68 -6.44 11.03
C LYS A 11 0.86 -7.38 11.92
N LYS A 12 1.47 -7.96 12.96
CA LYS A 12 0.80 -8.88 13.89
C LYS A 12 -0.10 -8.18 14.88
N SER A 13 0.23 -6.96 15.29
CA SER A 13 -0.56 -6.17 16.24
C SER A 13 -1.84 -5.61 15.60
N ILE A 14 -1.90 -5.56 14.26
CA ILE A 14 -3.06 -5.03 13.53
C ILE A 14 -3.95 -6.17 13.02
N ASN A 15 -5.23 -6.11 13.39
CA ASN A 15 -6.25 -6.93 12.75
C ASN A 15 -6.55 -6.39 11.34
N ILE A 16 -6.00 -7.04 10.32
CA ILE A 16 -6.14 -6.62 8.92
C ILE A 16 -7.60 -6.52 8.44
N VAL A 17 -8.50 -7.38 8.95
CA VAL A 17 -9.92 -7.34 8.56
C VAL A 17 -10.60 -6.11 9.14
N GLU A 18 -10.35 -5.82 10.41
CA GLU A 18 -10.90 -4.63 11.06
C GLU A 18 -10.34 -3.36 10.42
N PHE A 19 -9.03 -3.31 10.17
CA PHE A 19 -8.38 -2.14 9.58
C PHE A 19 -8.90 -1.86 8.16
N ILE A 20 -8.93 -2.86 7.29
CA ILE A 20 -9.45 -2.70 5.92
C ILE A 20 -10.96 -2.45 5.93
N GLY A 21 -11.69 -3.03 6.89
CA GLY A 21 -13.13 -2.83 7.08
C GLY A 21 -13.54 -1.37 7.30
N ARG A 22 -12.61 -0.50 7.70
CA ARG A 22 -12.82 0.96 7.81
C ARG A 22 -12.96 1.64 6.44
N TYR A 23 -12.42 1.03 5.38
CA TYR A 23 -12.41 1.57 4.01
C TYR A 23 -13.32 0.78 3.06
N VAL A 24 -13.45 -0.52 3.30
CA VAL A 24 -14.17 -1.45 2.42
C VAL A 24 -15.25 -2.17 3.21
N ASN A 25 -16.47 -2.21 2.69
CA ASN A 25 -17.54 -3.01 3.27
C ASN A 25 -17.24 -4.50 3.04
N LEU A 26 -16.69 -5.17 4.07
CA LEU A 26 -16.27 -6.56 4.01
C LEU A 26 -17.37 -7.50 4.52
N GLN A 27 -17.65 -8.54 3.74
CA GLN A 27 -18.55 -9.63 4.08
C GLN A 27 -17.78 -10.92 4.31
N LYS A 28 -18.16 -11.70 5.32
CA LYS A 28 -17.52 -12.97 5.62
C LYS A 28 -17.77 -14.00 4.50
N ALA A 29 -16.70 -14.63 4.03
CA ALA A 29 -16.70 -15.65 2.99
C ALA A 29 -15.80 -16.82 3.40
N GLY A 30 -16.39 -17.80 4.11
CA GLY A 30 -15.65 -18.93 4.69
C GLY A 30 -14.64 -18.47 5.75
N SER A 31 -13.36 -18.77 5.52
CA SER A 31 -12.24 -18.34 6.37
C SER A 31 -11.70 -16.95 6.05
N SER A 32 -12.24 -16.31 5.01
CA SER A 32 -11.78 -15.03 4.48
C SER A 32 -12.92 -14.01 4.50
N TYR A 33 -12.63 -12.78 4.11
CA TYR A 33 -13.61 -11.72 3.93
C TYR A 33 -13.51 -11.22 2.50
N ARG A 34 -14.62 -10.77 1.91
CA ARG A 34 -14.64 -10.23 0.56
C ARG A 34 -15.41 -8.92 0.47
N GLY A 35 -15.07 -8.10 -0.50
CA GLY A 35 -15.75 -6.84 -0.79
C GLY A 35 -15.44 -6.32 -2.20
N LEU A 36 -15.95 -5.14 -2.51
CA LEU A 36 -15.54 -4.40 -3.70
C LEU A 36 -14.11 -3.89 -3.51
N CYS A 37 -13.31 -3.95 -4.56
CA CYS A 37 -11.94 -3.46 -4.49
C CYS A 37 -11.91 -1.94 -4.48
N PRO A 38 -11.18 -1.30 -3.55
CA PRO A 38 -11.05 0.16 -3.54
C PRO A 38 -10.05 0.68 -4.60
N PHE A 39 -9.28 -0.22 -5.24
CA PHE A 39 -8.19 0.15 -6.14
C PHE A 39 -8.55 0.05 -7.63
N HIS A 40 -9.73 -0.44 -7.97
CA HIS A 40 -10.25 -0.41 -9.33
C HIS A 40 -11.79 -0.42 -9.29
N SER A 41 -12.42 0.13 -10.31
CA SER A 41 -13.88 0.15 -10.43
C SER A 41 -14.38 -1.14 -11.06
N ASP A 42 -15.06 -1.96 -10.25
CA ASP A 42 -15.75 -3.18 -10.67
C ASP A 42 -17.00 -3.36 -9.80
N ASN A 43 -18.02 -4.04 -10.33
CA ASN A 43 -19.24 -4.39 -9.62
C ASN A 43 -19.14 -5.76 -8.94
N ASP A 44 -18.17 -6.58 -9.32
CA ASP A 44 -17.97 -7.88 -8.71
C ASP A 44 -17.07 -7.78 -7.46
N PRO A 45 -17.48 -8.36 -6.32
CA PRO A 45 -16.67 -8.41 -5.10
C PRO A 45 -15.48 -9.37 -5.28
N SER A 46 -14.43 -8.84 -5.88
CA SER A 46 -13.21 -9.53 -6.24
C SER A 46 -12.06 -9.31 -5.25
N PHE A 47 -12.26 -8.45 -4.24
CA PHE A 47 -11.28 -8.15 -3.20
C PHE A 47 -11.44 -9.06 -1.99
N TYR A 48 -10.41 -9.84 -1.65
CA TYR A 48 -10.42 -10.79 -0.54
C TYR A 48 -9.38 -10.43 0.52
N VAL A 49 -9.74 -10.56 1.79
CA VAL A 49 -8.85 -10.39 2.95
C VAL A 49 -8.75 -11.73 3.68
N HIS A 50 -7.51 -12.19 3.89
CA HIS A 50 -7.20 -13.47 4.53
C HIS A 50 -6.59 -13.22 5.93
N PRO A 51 -7.40 -13.15 7.01
CA PRO A 51 -6.93 -12.77 8.34
C PRO A 51 -5.82 -13.66 8.89
N GLN A 52 -5.95 -14.98 8.72
CA GLN A 52 -4.96 -15.95 9.22
C GLN A 52 -3.58 -15.80 8.55
N ARG A 53 -3.56 -15.29 7.31
CA ARG A 53 -2.33 -15.12 6.53
C ARG A 53 -1.85 -13.67 6.48
N GLY A 54 -2.63 -12.72 7.04
CA GLY A 54 -2.25 -11.31 7.15
C GLY A 54 -2.14 -10.56 5.81
N PHE A 55 -2.87 -10.97 4.76
CA PHE A 55 -2.80 -10.32 3.45
C PHE A 55 -4.17 -10.14 2.79
N PHE A 56 -4.22 -9.25 1.80
CA PHE A 56 -5.34 -9.09 0.87
C PHE A 56 -4.92 -9.44 -0.56
N HIS A 57 -5.89 -9.83 -1.39
CA HIS A 57 -5.74 -9.99 -2.82
C HIS A 57 -7.05 -9.66 -3.53
N CYS A 58 -6.96 -8.79 -4.54
CA CYS A 58 -8.02 -8.57 -5.52
C CYS A 58 -7.82 -9.46 -6.75
N PHE A 59 -8.75 -10.37 -7.01
CA PHE A 59 -8.70 -11.26 -8.17
C PHE A 59 -9.11 -10.57 -9.49
N GLY A 60 -9.73 -9.40 -9.43
CA GLY A 60 -10.08 -8.59 -10.61
C GLY A 60 -8.87 -7.85 -11.21
N CYS A 61 -8.21 -7.00 -10.42
CA CYS A 61 -7.06 -6.20 -10.88
C CYS A 61 -5.67 -6.76 -10.50
N GLY A 62 -5.58 -7.82 -9.70
CA GLY A 62 -4.30 -8.42 -9.28
C GLY A 62 -3.63 -7.76 -8.08
N GLU A 63 -4.19 -6.66 -7.56
CA GLU A 63 -3.65 -5.98 -6.38
C GLU A 63 -3.58 -6.89 -5.16
N LYS A 64 -2.46 -6.86 -4.45
CA LYS A 64 -2.21 -7.73 -3.29
C LYS A 64 -1.19 -7.11 -2.36
N GLY A 65 -1.22 -7.50 -1.11
CA GLY A 65 -0.25 -7.04 -0.12
C GLY A 65 -0.71 -7.28 1.30
N ASP A 66 0.06 -6.76 2.24
CA ASP A 66 -0.28 -6.75 3.66
C ASP A 66 -0.98 -5.43 4.05
N VAL A 67 -1.22 -5.23 5.34
CA VAL A 67 -1.86 -4.02 5.87
C VAL A 67 -1.06 -2.74 5.58
N ILE A 68 0.27 -2.82 5.51
CA ILE A 68 1.13 -1.67 5.20
C ILE A 68 0.95 -1.31 3.73
N SER A 69 1.05 -2.30 2.83
CA SER A 69 0.85 -2.09 1.39
C SER A 69 -0.54 -1.53 1.08
N PHE A 70 -1.58 -2.02 1.78
CA PHE A 70 -2.93 -1.49 1.67
C PHE A 70 -2.98 -0.01 2.05
N TYR A 71 -2.39 0.34 3.20
CA TYR A 71 -2.47 1.69 3.74
C TYR A 71 -1.68 2.71 2.90
N GLN A 72 -0.49 2.30 2.40
CA GLN A 72 0.26 3.08 1.43
C GLN A 72 -0.59 3.46 0.22
N LYS A 73 -1.31 2.48 -0.33
CA LYS A 73 -2.06 2.69 -1.57
C LYS A 73 -3.35 3.47 -1.36
N ILE A 74 -4.09 3.18 -0.29
CA ILE A 74 -5.40 3.81 -0.05
C ILE A 74 -5.29 5.28 0.37
N GLU A 75 -4.25 5.63 1.14
CA GLU A 75 -3.99 6.99 1.62
C GLU A 75 -2.87 7.70 0.83
N SER A 76 -2.32 7.06 -0.21
CA SER A 76 -1.18 7.58 -0.99
C SER A 76 0.03 7.95 -0.11
N LEU A 77 0.37 7.09 0.84
CA LEU A 77 1.48 7.29 1.79
C LEU A 77 2.77 6.63 1.28
N SER A 78 3.90 7.26 1.60
CA SER A 78 5.20 6.57 1.53
C SER A 78 5.25 5.39 2.50
N PHE A 79 6.19 4.47 2.28
CA PHE A 79 6.37 3.31 3.17
C PHE A 79 6.60 3.74 4.61
N SER A 80 7.51 4.69 4.83
CA SER A 80 7.84 5.18 6.17
C SER A 80 6.67 5.84 6.88
N GLU A 81 5.84 6.60 6.16
CA GLU A 81 4.62 7.20 6.73
C GLU A 81 3.58 6.15 7.11
N ALA A 82 3.35 5.16 6.25
CA ALA A 82 2.42 4.08 6.54
C ALA A 82 2.88 3.27 7.77
N VAL A 83 4.17 2.89 7.83
CA VAL A 83 4.75 2.19 8.98
C VAL A 83 4.59 3.02 10.25
N LYS A 84 4.93 4.32 10.22
CA LYS A 84 4.80 5.22 11.37
C LYS A 84 3.38 5.24 11.92
N ARG A 85 2.40 5.53 11.06
CA ARG A 85 1.00 5.66 11.46
C ARG A 85 0.42 4.35 11.98
N LEU A 86 0.85 3.21 11.42
CA LEU A 86 0.44 1.89 11.89
C LEU A 86 1.10 1.53 13.22
N ALA A 87 2.37 1.89 13.42
CA ALA A 87 3.07 1.70 14.68
C ALA A 87 2.47 2.56 15.81
N ASP A 88 2.15 3.82 15.52
CA ASP A 88 1.43 4.71 16.43
C ASP A 88 0.07 4.10 16.84
N HIS A 89 -0.65 3.49 15.89
CA HIS A 89 -1.91 2.79 16.16
C HIS A 89 -1.72 1.55 17.04
N ALA A 90 -0.59 0.86 16.88
CA ALA A 90 -0.24 -0.34 17.64
C ALA A 90 0.45 -0.06 18.99
N GLY A 91 0.81 1.20 19.27
CA GLY A 91 1.60 1.57 20.45
C GLY A 91 3.05 1.08 20.39
N ILE A 92 3.57 0.82 19.18
CA ILE A 92 4.94 0.35 18.94
C ILE A 92 5.82 1.57 18.65
N VAL A 93 6.89 1.75 19.41
CA VAL A 93 7.86 2.82 19.15
C VAL A 93 8.82 2.35 18.07
N VAL A 94 8.85 3.04 16.94
CA VAL A 94 9.80 2.82 15.84
C VAL A 94 10.66 4.04 15.67
N GLU A 95 11.98 3.84 15.60
CA GLU A 95 12.92 4.91 15.30
C GLU A 95 12.92 5.19 13.79
N ILE A 96 12.31 6.31 13.43
CA ILE A 96 12.28 6.78 12.04
C ILE A 96 13.46 7.71 11.86
N ASP A 97 14.49 7.19 11.22
CA ASP A 97 15.53 8.02 10.63
C ASP A 97 14.86 8.83 9.52
N SER A 98 14.60 10.12 9.75
CA SER A 98 13.82 11.00 8.86
C SER A 98 14.59 11.41 7.60
N THR A 99 15.52 10.58 7.14
CA THR A 99 16.19 10.79 5.87
C THR A 99 15.22 10.34 4.77
N GLU A 100 14.85 11.26 3.88
CA GLU A 100 14.30 10.86 2.57
C GLU A 100 15.19 9.73 2.06
N SER A 101 14.61 8.56 1.82
CA SER A 101 15.36 7.44 1.29
C SER A 101 16.03 7.92 0.00
N GLU A 102 17.34 7.68 -0.15
CA GLU A 102 18.07 7.99 -1.41
C GLU A 102 17.33 7.41 -2.63
N TYR A 103 16.56 6.33 -2.42
CA TYR A 103 15.67 5.73 -3.39
C TYR A 103 14.45 6.59 -3.79
N ASP A 104 13.82 7.29 -2.83
CA ASP A 104 12.69 8.20 -3.09
C ASP A 104 13.18 9.44 -3.85
N LYS A 105 14.34 9.96 -3.47
CA LYS A 105 15.03 11.03 -4.17
C LYS A 105 15.36 10.62 -5.61
N TYR A 106 15.96 9.44 -5.80
CA TYR A 106 16.30 8.91 -7.11
C TYR A 106 15.05 8.71 -7.99
N THR A 107 14.00 8.10 -7.44
CA THR A 107 12.72 7.89 -8.13
C THR A 107 12.09 9.22 -8.56
N SER A 108 12.09 10.24 -7.70
CA SER A 108 11.52 11.55 -8.05
C SER A 108 12.31 12.25 -9.17
N ILE A 109 13.65 12.13 -9.15
CA ILE A 109 14.53 12.68 -10.19
C ILE A 109 14.28 11.95 -11.51
N MET A 110 14.23 10.62 -11.49
CA MET A 110 13.98 9.81 -12.69
C MET A 110 12.60 10.06 -13.28
N SER A 111 11.58 10.26 -12.45
CA SER A 111 10.23 10.63 -12.92
C SER A 111 10.25 11.99 -13.62
N ARG A 112 10.89 13.00 -13.04
CA ARG A 112 11.02 14.33 -13.66
C ARG A 112 11.80 14.29 -14.97
N LEU A 113 12.87 13.50 -15.03
CA LEU A 113 13.66 13.28 -16.24
C LEU A 113 12.81 12.62 -17.34
N ALA A 114 12.08 11.55 -16.99
CA ALA A 114 11.20 10.86 -17.94
C ALA A 114 10.13 11.80 -18.52
N ASP A 115 9.57 12.69 -17.70
CA ASP A 115 8.60 13.68 -18.16
C ASP A 115 9.21 14.64 -19.20
N VAL A 116 10.42 15.15 -18.95
CA VAL A 116 11.12 16.05 -19.90
C VAL A 116 11.40 15.33 -21.22
N TYR A 117 12.01 14.15 -21.16
CA TYR A 117 12.30 13.37 -22.37
C TYR A 117 11.05 13.02 -23.16
N SER A 118 9.95 12.67 -22.49
CA SER A 118 8.68 12.36 -23.15
C SER A 118 8.10 13.56 -23.91
N ARG A 119 8.31 14.79 -23.42
CA ARG A 119 7.88 16.02 -24.08
C ARG A 119 8.72 16.33 -25.30
N GLU A 120 10.03 16.22 -25.19
CA GLU A 120 10.95 16.48 -26.30
C GLU A 120 10.75 15.50 -27.44
N LEU A 121 10.57 14.20 -27.14
CA LEU A 121 10.30 13.18 -28.17
C LEU A 121 8.97 13.41 -28.89
N LYS A 122 7.93 13.89 -28.20
CA LYS A 122 6.64 14.24 -28.83
C LYS A 122 6.75 15.49 -29.72
N GLN A 123 7.56 16.46 -29.32
CA GLN A 123 7.76 17.69 -30.10
C GLN A 123 8.71 17.48 -31.29
N GLY A 124 9.71 16.61 -31.16
CA GLY A 124 10.66 16.26 -32.22
C GLY A 124 10.11 15.37 -33.35
N ASN A 125 8.95 14.73 -33.15
CA ASN A 125 8.27 13.92 -34.17
C ASN A 125 7.22 14.70 -35.00
N SER A 126 7.20 16.04 -34.90
CA SER A 126 6.26 16.92 -35.62
C SER A 126 6.89 17.62 -36.84
N ALA A 127 7.97 17.06 -37.40
CA ALA A 127 8.58 17.53 -38.64
C ALA A 127 8.35 16.54 -39.79
#